data_AF-A0AA37QTQ8-F1
#
_entry.id   AF-A0AA37QTQ8-F1
#
_cell.length_a   1.000
_cell.length_b   1.000
_cell.length_c   1.000
_cell.angle_alpha   90.00
_cell.angle_beta   90.00
_cell.angle_gamma   90.00
#
_symmetry.space_group_name_H-M   'P 1'
#
loop_
_entity.id
_entity.type
_entity.pdbx_description
1 polymer ?
#
loop_
_entity_poly.entity_id
_entity_poly.type
_entity_poly.pdbx_seq_one_letter_code
_entity_poly.pdbx_strand_id
1 'polypeptide(L)'
;MTLSSGELAQIVWAETKALGTAPADGSGSVNGVRRLVAQLAASEDGKGFERRDVLPSVQDRDLGGTVRAILSIAEDARNAAAPQSRIIIWEADGDSLRLNTATSPPPPAPWADLAADKITHQLHQGLGNGQTVDVFARDATTDASAAGAAVFVNAMTGTGVPGGSAPMAEPRATSKAMPRTGVLLFVVALALFVLSALGSYGIGVGARLSLGQFLQSARIATDGSGEGLDCTVATAEKPNVLDSVKWRPKADKAQDCRTQFMAAQSAVAAAQYPAPDAKPGSNAIRNTTWPEWFAGKALEWSSLVNGTMSLVVPFCLALLSLLLLFIACGFGITGRALGPIIDERNRMSLTLAQLAIWSIVLLSGLLVCGLFNYGFGGLLITELQQQAAAATLAKETPNPAKSALEAYNLFPSIPFYLALVGGFAVATPFLSRLISNSTVVGTQDQTAPDAASPTQAPKYLADKAGPEKAALSDMVLQEVKGRSDMVDINRVQHVAITGILSMSYLLVLFDVISNIDAVRIVFAAALNASVLTSMPQIDGTFTSLLFVSHAALLGSKVYDKMVPAKREG
;
A
#
# COMPACT_ATOMS: atom_id res chain seq x y z
N MET A 1 -28.26 10.41 -29.07
CA MET A 1 -27.50 9.47 -29.90
C MET A 1 -27.75 8.14 -29.26
N THR A 2 -28.41 7.21 -29.95
CA THR A 2 -28.78 5.91 -29.38
C THR A 2 -27.59 5.26 -28.66
N LEU A 3 -27.76 4.97 -27.37
CA LEU A 3 -26.74 4.29 -26.57
C LEU A 3 -26.26 3.00 -27.26
N SER A 4 -24.95 2.77 -27.22
CA SER A 4 -24.37 1.49 -27.61
C SER A 4 -24.80 0.38 -26.62
N SER A 5 -24.78 -0.89 -27.04
CA SER A 5 -25.07 -2.02 -26.14
C SER A 5 -24.08 -2.10 -24.99
N GLY A 6 -22.83 -1.69 -25.20
CA GLY A 6 -21.83 -1.55 -24.13
C GLY A 6 -22.22 -0.52 -23.07
N GLU A 7 -22.68 0.67 -23.48
CA GLU A 7 -23.14 1.70 -22.54
C GLU A 7 -24.41 1.28 -21.80
N LEU A 8 -25.37 0.65 -22.50
CA LEU A 8 -26.57 0.09 -21.87
C LEU A 8 -26.20 -0.97 -20.83
N ALA A 9 -25.26 -1.85 -21.14
CA ALA A 9 -24.80 -2.86 -20.20
C ALA A 9 -24.14 -2.23 -18.95
N GLN A 10 -23.39 -1.13 -19.10
CA GLN A 10 -22.81 -0.40 -17.97
C GLN A 10 -23.86 0.25 -17.08
N ILE A 11 -24.92 0.81 -17.67
CA ILE A 11 -26.07 1.37 -16.93
C ILE A 11 -26.78 0.25 -16.16
N VAL A 12 -27.15 -0.84 -16.84
CA VAL A 12 -27.84 -1.98 -16.24
C VAL A 12 -27.01 -2.56 -15.09
N TRP A 13 -25.69 -2.68 -15.27
CA TRP A 13 -24.80 -3.15 -14.22
C TRP A 13 -24.77 -2.19 -13.03
N ALA A 14 -24.56 -0.90 -13.27
CA ALA A 14 -24.49 0.12 -12.21
C ALA A 14 -25.76 0.13 -11.35
N GLU A 15 -26.93 -0.03 -11.97
CA GLU A 15 -28.22 0.07 -11.31
C GLU A 15 -28.67 -1.24 -10.62
N THR A 16 -28.23 -2.41 -11.11
CA THR A 16 -28.76 -3.71 -10.65
C THR A 16 -27.73 -4.64 -10.00
N LYS A 17 -26.43 -4.29 -9.96
CA LYS A 17 -25.40 -5.18 -9.39
C LYS A 17 -25.67 -5.60 -7.94
N ALA A 18 -26.33 -4.74 -7.16
CA ALA A 18 -26.70 -5.04 -5.77
C ALA A 18 -27.71 -6.19 -5.63
N LEU A 19 -28.52 -6.45 -6.67
CA LEU A 19 -29.48 -7.56 -6.71
C LEU A 19 -28.79 -8.93 -6.81
N GLY A 20 -27.47 -8.98 -6.99
CA GLY A 20 -26.67 -10.20 -6.97
C GLY A 20 -26.45 -10.84 -8.36
N THR A 21 -25.96 -12.06 -8.34
CA THR A 21 -25.69 -12.85 -9.55
C THR A 21 -26.99 -13.34 -10.19
N ALA A 22 -26.98 -13.49 -11.51
CA ALA A 22 -28.06 -14.12 -12.25
C ALA A 22 -27.53 -15.17 -13.25
N PRO A 23 -28.39 -16.14 -13.65
CA PRO A 23 -28.07 -17.15 -14.65
C PRO A 23 -27.54 -16.56 -15.96
N ALA A 24 -26.58 -17.25 -16.57
CA ALA A 24 -25.92 -16.79 -17.80
C ALA A 24 -26.80 -16.87 -19.05
N ASP A 25 -27.86 -17.68 -19.00
CA ASP A 25 -28.85 -17.86 -20.07
C ASP A 25 -29.88 -16.71 -20.14
N GLY A 26 -29.77 -15.71 -19.27
CA GLY A 26 -30.71 -14.59 -19.22
C GLY A 26 -32.06 -14.92 -18.56
N SER A 27 -32.20 -16.10 -17.94
CA SER A 27 -33.37 -16.51 -17.18
C SER A 27 -33.34 -16.00 -15.74
N GLY A 28 -34.47 -16.10 -15.03
CA GLY A 28 -34.61 -15.70 -13.63
C GLY A 28 -35.10 -14.27 -13.42
N SER A 29 -35.63 -14.01 -12.22
CA SER A 29 -36.28 -12.76 -11.85
C SER A 29 -35.34 -11.56 -11.88
N VAL A 30 -34.10 -11.70 -11.42
CA VAL A 30 -33.07 -10.63 -11.50
C VAL A 30 -32.77 -10.24 -12.95
N ASN A 31 -32.67 -11.22 -13.86
CA ASN A 31 -32.51 -10.91 -15.29
C ASN A 31 -33.78 -10.31 -15.90
N GLY A 32 -34.97 -10.66 -15.38
CA GLY A 32 -36.22 -9.97 -15.70
C GLY A 32 -36.15 -8.48 -15.39
N VAL A 33 -35.75 -8.12 -14.17
CA VAL A 33 -35.55 -6.71 -13.76
C VAL A 33 -34.48 -6.02 -14.63
N ARG A 34 -33.36 -6.68 -14.90
CA ARG A 34 -32.31 -6.13 -15.78
C ARG A 34 -32.81 -5.85 -17.19
N ARG A 35 -33.68 -6.71 -17.73
CA ARG A 35 -34.29 -6.51 -19.04
C ARG A 35 -35.22 -5.30 -19.05
N LEU A 36 -36.03 -5.13 -18.00
CA LEU A 36 -36.87 -3.94 -17.84
C LEU A 36 -36.01 -2.67 -17.75
N VAL A 37 -34.95 -2.66 -16.94
CA VAL A 37 -34.01 -1.52 -16.81
C VAL A 37 -33.32 -1.21 -18.14
N ALA A 38 -32.85 -2.23 -18.87
CA ALA A 38 -32.19 -2.07 -20.16
C ALA A 38 -33.14 -1.47 -21.21
N GLN A 39 -34.36 -1.99 -21.30
CA GLN A 39 -35.39 -1.49 -22.23
C GLN A 39 -35.75 -0.03 -21.90
N LEU A 40 -35.87 0.28 -20.62
CA LEU A 40 -36.18 1.63 -20.15
C LEU A 40 -35.05 2.62 -20.49
N ALA A 41 -33.81 2.26 -20.18
CA ALA A 41 -32.63 3.07 -20.50
C ALA A 41 -32.46 3.26 -22.01
N ALA A 42 -32.73 2.24 -22.83
CA ALA A 42 -32.68 2.34 -24.28
C ALA A 42 -33.75 3.30 -24.82
N SER A 43 -34.99 3.19 -24.31
CA SER A 43 -36.11 4.00 -24.77
C SER A 43 -35.98 5.50 -24.46
N GLU A 44 -35.28 5.84 -23.36
CA GLU A 44 -35.04 7.21 -22.93
C GLU A 44 -33.68 7.76 -23.38
N ASP A 45 -32.93 7.02 -24.20
CA ASP A 45 -31.56 7.35 -24.61
C ASP A 45 -30.64 7.64 -23.40
N GLY A 46 -30.83 6.88 -22.32
CA GLY A 46 -30.11 7.03 -21.05
C GLY A 46 -30.55 8.19 -20.16
N LYS A 47 -31.56 8.98 -20.56
CA LYS A 47 -32.07 10.06 -19.71
C LYS A 47 -32.67 9.49 -18.43
N GLY A 48 -32.30 10.08 -17.30
CA GLY A 48 -32.69 9.60 -15.97
C GLY A 48 -31.83 8.47 -15.42
N PHE A 49 -30.76 8.06 -16.12
CA PHE A 49 -29.76 7.09 -15.63
C PHE A 49 -28.41 7.77 -15.49
N GLU A 50 -28.10 8.25 -14.28
CA GLU A 50 -26.91 9.06 -14.04
C GLU A 50 -25.64 8.22 -13.80
N ARG A 51 -25.80 6.92 -13.51
CA ARG A 51 -24.69 6.04 -13.17
C ARG A 51 -24.30 5.10 -14.30
N ARG A 52 -22.98 4.94 -14.45
CA ARG A 52 -22.34 3.97 -15.34
C ARG A 52 -21.16 3.38 -14.60
N ASP A 53 -21.10 2.06 -14.55
CA ASP A 53 -20.01 1.33 -13.92
C ASP A 53 -19.36 0.41 -14.93
N VAL A 54 -18.05 0.23 -14.80
CA VAL A 54 -17.30 -0.71 -15.63
C VAL A 54 -17.80 -2.14 -15.37
N LEU A 55 -18.18 -2.85 -16.43
CA LEU A 55 -18.57 -4.25 -16.35
C LEU A 55 -17.35 -5.11 -15.96
N PRO A 56 -17.51 -6.08 -15.06
CA PRO A 56 -16.49 -7.11 -14.82
C PRO A 56 -16.17 -7.89 -16.09
N SER A 57 -15.02 -8.56 -16.11
CA SER A 57 -14.66 -9.43 -17.23
C SER A 57 -15.66 -10.57 -17.41
N VAL A 58 -15.99 -10.95 -18.65
CA VAL A 58 -16.78 -12.17 -18.94
C VAL A 58 -16.07 -13.46 -18.50
N GLN A 59 -14.76 -13.38 -18.26
CA GLN A 59 -13.93 -14.46 -17.72
C GLN A 59 -13.89 -14.48 -16.19
N ASP A 60 -14.50 -13.50 -15.53
CA ASP A 60 -14.64 -13.50 -14.08
C ASP A 60 -15.34 -14.79 -13.63
N ARG A 61 -14.73 -15.49 -12.68
CA ARG A 61 -15.21 -16.82 -12.26
C ARG A 61 -16.60 -16.75 -11.63
N ASP A 62 -16.90 -15.68 -10.92
CA ASP A 62 -18.12 -15.55 -10.13
C ASP A 62 -19.19 -14.74 -10.90
N LEU A 63 -18.76 -13.71 -11.64
CA LEU A 63 -19.66 -12.78 -12.33
C LEU A 63 -19.74 -12.99 -13.84
N GLY A 64 -18.84 -13.77 -14.45
CA GLY A 64 -18.74 -13.88 -15.91
C GLY A 64 -20.00 -14.39 -16.60
N GLY A 65 -20.80 -15.23 -15.92
CA GLY A 65 -22.11 -15.66 -16.39
C GLY A 65 -23.13 -14.50 -16.39
N THR A 66 -23.18 -13.74 -15.29
CA THR A 66 -24.03 -12.56 -15.15
C THR A 66 -23.68 -11.47 -16.16
N VAL A 67 -22.39 -11.20 -16.39
CA VAL A 67 -21.94 -10.21 -17.37
C VAL A 67 -22.38 -10.61 -18.78
N ARG A 68 -22.27 -11.90 -19.15
CA ARG A 68 -22.77 -12.41 -20.44
C ARG A 68 -24.27 -12.20 -20.59
N ALA A 69 -25.05 -12.48 -19.55
CA ALA A 69 -26.49 -12.23 -19.56
C ALA A 69 -26.81 -10.73 -19.75
N ILE A 70 -26.11 -9.84 -19.02
CA ILE A 70 -26.32 -8.39 -19.13
C ILE A 70 -25.99 -7.88 -20.53
N LEU A 71 -24.87 -8.32 -21.12
CA LEU A 71 -24.49 -7.93 -22.48
C LEU A 71 -25.54 -8.39 -23.51
N SER A 72 -26.05 -9.62 -23.38
CA SER A 72 -27.13 -10.10 -24.24
C SER A 72 -28.41 -9.27 -24.07
N ILE A 73 -28.81 -9.02 -22.83
CA ILE A 73 -30.00 -8.21 -22.51
C ILE A 73 -29.87 -6.78 -23.08
N ALA A 74 -28.69 -6.19 -22.98
CA ALA A 74 -28.42 -4.84 -23.50
C ALA A 74 -28.47 -4.79 -25.03
N GLU A 75 -27.96 -5.81 -25.72
CA GLU A 75 -28.07 -5.92 -27.18
C GLU A 75 -29.53 -6.07 -27.62
N ASP A 76 -30.30 -6.93 -26.95
CA ASP A 76 -31.73 -7.13 -27.22
C ASP A 76 -32.53 -5.83 -27.00
N ALA A 77 -32.18 -5.06 -25.97
CA ALA A 77 -32.87 -3.82 -25.60
C ALA A 77 -32.56 -2.63 -26.51
N ARG A 78 -31.45 -2.65 -27.27
CA ARG A 78 -30.95 -1.49 -28.04
C ARG A 78 -31.97 -0.90 -29.01
N ASN A 79 -32.89 -1.72 -29.52
CA ASN A 79 -33.89 -1.31 -30.51
C ASN A 79 -35.26 -0.95 -29.89
N ALA A 80 -35.37 -0.80 -28.57
CA ALA A 80 -36.61 -0.42 -27.92
C ALA A 80 -36.98 1.05 -28.25
N ALA A 81 -38.10 1.25 -28.94
CA ALA A 81 -38.50 2.56 -29.45
C ALA A 81 -39.42 3.38 -28.53
N ALA A 82 -39.97 2.78 -27.47
CA ALA A 82 -40.82 3.47 -26.51
C ALA A 82 -40.77 2.82 -25.11
N PRO A 83 -40.87 3.60 -24.03
CA PRO A 83 -40.91 3.08 -22.67
C PRO A 83 -42.21 2.29 -22.47
N GLN A 84 -42.10 0.97 -22.24
CA GLN A 84 -43.27 0.12 -21.99
C GLN A 84 -43.69 0.12 -20.52
N SER A 85 -42.79 0.48 -19.60
CA SER A 85 -43.07 0.50 -18.18
C SER A 85 -42.16 1.49 -17.45
N ARG A 86 -42.64 2.05 -16.34
CA ARG A 86 -41.79 2.73 -15.35
C ARG A 86 -41.45 1.75 -14.25
N ILE A 87 -40.27 1.90 -13.66
CA ILE A 87 -39.76 0.97 -12.65
C ILE A 87 -39.32 1.73 -11.42
N ILE A 88 -39.63 1.16 -10.25
CA ILE A 88 -39.08 1.59 -8.96
C ILE A 88 -38.45 0.40 -8.26
N ILE A 89 -37.20 0.56 -7.82
CA ILE A 89 -36.52 -0.35 -6.90
C ILE A 89 -36.52 0.34 -5.54
N TRP A 90 -37.22 -0.24 -4.57
CA TRP A 90 -37.48 0.38 -3.28
C TRP A 90 -37.24 -0.59 -2.12
N GLU A 91 -37.06 -0.04 -0.92
CA GLU A 91 -36.92 -0.84 0.29
C GLU A 91 -38.23 -1.59 0.59
N ALA A 92 -38.13 -2.86 0.97
CA ALA A 92 -39.27 -3.71 1.30
C ALA A 92 -39.64 -3.57 2.79
N ASP A 93 -40.95 -3.57 3.12
CA ASP A 93 -41.46 -3.67 4.50
C ASP A 93 -42.04 -5.07 4.83
N GLY A 94 -41.98 -5.99 3.88
CA GLY A 94 -42.54 -7.33 3.98
C GLY A 94 -43.91 -7.51 3.31
N ASP A 95 -44.56 -6.43 2.86
CA ASP A 95 -45.76 -6.50 2.01
C ASP A 95 -45.37 -6.35 0.53
N SER A 96 -45.23 -7.46 -0.19
CA SER A 96 -44.87 -7.43 -1.62
C SER A 96 -45.96 -6.88 -2.54
N LEU A 97 -47.15 -6.57 -2.02
CA LEU A 97 -48.24 -6.00 -2.81
C LEU A 97 -48.25 -4.47 -2.81
N ARG A 98 -47.44 -3.82 -1.95
CA ARG A 98 -47.45 -2.37 -1.78
C ARG A 98 -46.03 -1.82 -1.65
N LEU A 99 -45.85 -0.57 -2.08
CA LEU A 99 -44.59 0.11 -1.78
C LEU A 99 -44.52 0.47 -0.29
N ASN A 100 -43.34 0.29 0.29
CA ASN A 100 -43.03 0.79 1.62
C ASN A 100 -43.01 2.33 1.64
N THR A 101 -44.10 2.92 2.09
CA THR A 101 -44.27 4.38 2.23
C THR A 101 -43.64 4.95 3.51
N ALA A 102 -43.19 4.10 4.44
CA ALA A 102 -42.57 4.52 5.70
C ALA A 102 -41.08 4.84 5.58
N THR A 103 -40.51 4.75 4.38
CA THR A 103 -39.13 5.13 4.07
C THR A 103 -38.90 6.65 4.21
N SER A 104 -37.67 7.05 4.52
CA SER A 104 -37.26 8.46 4.61
C SER A 104 -36.07 8.74 3.69
N PRO A 105 -36.24 9.52 2.60
CA PRO A 105 -37.50 10.11 2.12
C PRO A 105 -38.51 9.04 1.64
N PRO A 106 -39.82 9.35 1.64
CA PRO A 106 -40.84 8.46 1.10
C PRO A 106 -40.68 8.27 -0.43
N PRO A 107 -41.35 7.27 -1.03
CA PRO A 107 -41.32 7.07 -2.47
C PRO A 107 -41.74 8.35 -3.21
N PRO A 108 -41.02 8.76 -4.27
CA PRO A 108 -41.37 9.98 -4.99
C PRO A 108 -42.71 9.84 -5.70
N ALA A 109 -43.47 10.94 -5.78
CA ALA A 109 -44.72 10.96 -6.53
C ALA A 109 -44.50 10.55 -8.01
N PRO A 110 -45.43 9.77 -8.60
CA PRO A 110 -46.72 9.36 -8.03
C PRO A 110 -46.66 8.02 -7.27
N TRP A 111 -45.49 7.39 -7.10
CA TRP A 111 -45.39 6.03 -6.55
C TRP A 111 -45.97 5.85 -5.15
N ALA A 112 -45.89 6.88 -4.30
CA ALA A 112 -46.48 6.84 -2.97
C ALA A 112 -48.02 6.82 -2.99
N ASP A 113 -48.65 7.36 -4.04
CA ASP A 113 -50.10 7.58 -4.11
C ASP A 113 -50.82 6.58 -5.03
N LEU A 114 -50.08 5.66 -5.67
CA LEU A 114 -50.66 4.68 -6.59
C LEU A 114 -51.43 3.59 -5.84
N ALA A 115 -52.62 3.28 -6.36
CA ALA A 115 -53.36 2.11 -5.91
C ALA A 115 -52.61 0.81 -6.28
N ALA A 116 -52.71 -0.20 -5.42
CA ALA A 116 -51.97 -1.46 -5.56
C ALA A 116 -52.25 -2.21 -6.88
N ASP A 117 -53.44 -2.03 -7.48
CA ASP A 117 -53.81 -2.61 -8.78
C ASP A 117 -53.11 -1.93 -9.97
N LYS A 118 -52.45 -0.78 -9.75
CA LYS A 118 -51.71 -0.02 -10.78
C LYS A 118 -50.22 -0.31 -10.79
N ILE A 119 -49.73 -1.11 -9.84
CA ILE A 119 -48.35 -1.53 -9.76
C ILE A 119 -48.27 -3.05 -9.89
N THR A 120 -47.25 -3.53 -10.58
CA THR A 120 -46.96 -4.95 -10.75
C THR A 120 -45.66 -5.26 -10.02
N HIS A 121 -45.72 -6.10 -9.00
CA HIS A 121 -44.55 -6.62 -8.31
C HIS A 121 -43.74 -7.52 -9.25
N GLN A 122 -42.44 -7.25 -9.36
CA GLN A 122 -41.52 -7.95 -10.27
C GLN A 122 -40.57 -8.88 -9.53
N LEU A 123 -40.08 -8.43 -8.38
CA LEU A 123 -39.02 -9.10 -7.64
C LEU A 123 -39.05 -8.67 -6.18
N HIS A 124 -38.98 -9.64 -5.28
CA HIS A 124 -38.57 -9.45 -3.89
C HIS A 124 -37.17 -10.05 -3.74
N GLN A 125 -36.20 -9.26 -3.31
CA GLN A 125 -34.79 -9.67 -3.26
C GLN A 125 -34.13 -9.26 -1.95
N GLY A 126 -33.59 -10.25 -1.25
CA GLY A 126 -32.63 -10.01 -0.16
C GLY A 126 -31.28 -9.59 -0.74
N LEU A 127 -30.73 -8.50 -0.22
CA LEU A 127 -29.42 -7.98 -0.55
C LEU A 127 -28.36 -8.57 0.40
N GLY A 128 -27.10 -8.59 -0.04
CA GLY A 128 -25.98 -9.12 0.75
C GLY A 128 -25.70 -8.37 2.06
N ASN A 129 -26.24 -7.16 2.22
CA ASN A 129 -26.14 -6.34 3.43
C ASN A 129 -27.28 -6.60 4.44
N GLY A 130 -28.16 -7.57 4.15
CA GLY A 130 -29.30 -7.91 5.01
C GLY A 130 -30.55 -7.07 4.79
N GLN A 131 -30.52 -6.07 3.90
CA GLN A 131 -31.72 -5.34 3.48
C GLN A 131 -32.51 -6.16 2.46
N THR A 132 -33.81 -5.91 2.37
CA THR A 132 -34.69 -6.46 1.34
C THR A 132 -35.20 -5.33 0.47
N VAL A 133 -35.20 -5.55 -0.84
CA VAL A 133 -35.74 -4.62 -1.82
C VAL A 133 -36.85 -5.28 -2.63
N ASP A 134 -37.86 -4.48 -2.94
CA ASP A 134 -38.90 -4.84 -3.88
C ASP A 134 -38.75 -4.01 -5.16
N VAL A 135 -39.01 -4.66 -6.29
CA VAL A 135 -39.04 -4.03 -7.60
C VAL A 135 -40.48 -4.01 -8.07
N PHE A 136 -40.99 -2.82 -8.35
CA PHE A 136 -42.32 -2.63 -8.91
C PHE A 136 -42.21 -1.99 -10.28
N ALA A 137 -43.08 -2.41 -11.19
CA ALA A 137 -43.25 -1.79 -12.49
C ALA A 137 -44.70 -1.30 -12.65
N ARG A 138 -44.90 -0.31 -13.51
CA ARG A 138 -46.24 0.16 -13.91
C ARG A 138 -46.26 0.58 -15.37
N ASP A 139 -47.44 0.57 -15.97
CA ASP A 139 -47.64 0.96 -17.36
C ASP A 139 -47.44 2.47 -17.56
N ALA A 140 -46.59 2.86 -18.51
CA ALA A 140 -46.29 4.25 -18.82
C ALA A 140 -47.50 5.04 -19.34
N THR A 141 -48.52 4.38 -19.90
CA THR A 141 -49.73 5.01 -20.44
C THR A 141 -50.67 5.55 -19.36
N THR A 142 -50.55 5.07 -18.13
CA THR A 142 -51.37 5.52 -16.99
C THR A 142 -50.99 6.93 -16.50
N ASP A 143 -49.92 7.52 -17.03
CA ASP A 143 -49.29 8.77 -16.56
C ASP A 143 -49.52 9.99 -17.47
N ALA A 144 -50.62 10.05 -18.23
CA ALA A 144 -50.87 11.15 -19.17
C ALA A 144 -50.78 12.57 -18.54
N SER A 145 -50.83 12.71 -17.22
CA SER A 145 -50.66 13.97 -16.48
C SER A 145 -49.26 14.23 -15.89
N ALA A 146 -48.30 13.29 -15.97
CA ALA A 146 -47.02 13.35 -15.26
C ALA A 146 -45.81 13.41 -16.20
N ALA A 147 -45.80 14.36 -17.14
CA ALA A 147 -44.72 14.57 -18.11
C ALA A 147 -43.34 14.91 -17.50
N GLY A 148 -43.23 15.03 -16.16
CA GLY A 148 -41.97 15.28 -15.45
C GLY A 148 -41.61 14.26 -14.37
N ALA A 149 -42.39 13.19 -14.18
CA ALA A 149 -42.06 12.17 -13.18
C ALA A 149 -40.86 11.32 -13.64
N ALA A 150 -39.99 10.94 -12.71
CA ALA A 150 -38.84 10.07 -13.00
C ALA A 150 -39.31 8.76 -13.64
N VAL A 151 -38.64 8.36 -14.73
CA VAL A 151 -38.97 7.17 -15.50
C VAL A 151 -38.47 5.91 -14.77
N PHE A 152 -37.33 6.04 -14.11
CA PHE A 152 -36.70 5.03 -13.26
C PHE A 152 -36.40 5.63 -11.89
N VAL A 153 -36.73 4.91 -10.83
CA VAL A 153 -36.40 5.29 -9.45
C VAL A 153 -35.67 4.12 -8.80
N ASN A 154 -34.52 4.38 -8.20
CA ASN A 154 -33.73 3.35 -7.53
C ASN A 154 -33.21 3.87 -6.20
N ALA A 155 -33.82 3.38 -5.12
CA ALA A 155 -33.45 3.70 -3.75
C ALA A 155 -32.00 3.29 -3.41
N MET A 156 -31.43 2.30 -4.11
CA MET A 156 -30.04 1.85 -3.87
C MET A 156 -29.02 2.83 -4.46
N THR A 157 -29.31 3.42 -5.62
CA THR A 157 -28.39 4.29 -6.33
C THR A 157 -28.68 5.77 -6.15
N GLY A 158 -29.88 6.12 -5.68
CA GLY A 158 -30.38 7.49 -5.60
C GLY A 158 -30.92 8.01 -6.94
N THR A 159 -30.84 7.22 -8.01
CA THR A 159 -31.33 7.59 -9.34
C THR A 159 -32.85 7.84 -9.28
N GLY A 160 -33.31 8.98 -9.78
CA GLY A 160 -34.73 9.35 -9.79
C GLY A 160 -35.34 9.77 -8.45
N VAL A 161 -34.54 9.85 -7.38
CA VAL A 161 -34.98 10.32 -6.06
C VAL A 161 -34.77 11.84 -5.93
N PRO A 162 -35.76 12.62 -5.44
CA PRO A 162 -35.59 14.05 -5.18
C PRO A 162 -34.39 14.32 -4.26
N GLY A 163 -33.44 15.15 -4.72
CA GLY A 163 -32.22 15.48 -3.98
C GLY A 163 -31.02 14.56 -4.24
N GLY A 164 -31.16 13.49 -5.05
CA GLY A 164 -30.05 12.62 -5.47
C GLY A 164 -29.39 11.78 -4.35
N SER A 165 -29.88 11.90 -3.12
CA SER A 165 -29.42 11.13 -1.97
C SER A 165 -30.24 9.86 -1.81
N ALA A 166 -29.58 8.70 -1.96
CA ALA A 166 -30.18 7.39 -1.73
C ALA A 166 -30.67 7.24 -0.28
N PRO A 167 -31.93 6.80 -0.02
CA PRO A 167 -32.41 6.49 1.33
C PRO A 167 -31.63 5.35 2.01
N MET A 168 -31.04 4.43 1.23
CA MET A 168 -30.44 3.20 1.77
C MET A 168 -28.93 3.26 2.01
N ALA A 169 -28.25 4.31 1.55
CA ALA A 169 -26.86 4.54 1.89
C ALA A 169 -26.81 5.70 2.88
N GLU A 170 -27.31 5.49 4.11
CA GLU A 170 -26.80 6.30 5.20
C GLU A 170 -25.29 6.03 5.21
N PRO A 171 -24.44 7.02 4.86
CA PRO A 171 -23.01 6.80 4.87
C PRO A 171 -22.67 6.39 6.30
N ARG A 172 -22.29 5.10 6.50
CA ARG A 172 -21.82 4.54 7.77
C ARG A 172 -21.12 5.64 8.52
N ALA A 173 -21.68 6.05 9.67
CA ALA A 173 -21.32 7.27 10.39
C ALA A 173 -19.84 7.59 10.19
N THR A 174 -19.55 8.41 9.17
CA THR A 174 -18.17 8.69 8.82
C THR A 174 -17.74 9.62 9.92
N SER A 175 -16.89 9.11 10.81
CA SER A 175 -16.29 9.95 11.84
C SER A 175 -15.82 11.23 11.17
N LYS A 176 -16.21 12.36 11.74
CA LYS A 176 -15.94 13.69 11.17
C LYS A 176 -14.47 13.79 10.79
N ALA A 177 -14.17 13.64 9.50
CA ALA A 177 -12.81 13.68 9.01
C ALA A 177 -12.18 15.00 9.47
N MET A 178 -10.90 14.96 9.85
CA MET A 178 -10.15 16.16 10.24
C MET A 178 -9.17 16.52 9.12
N PRO A 179 -9.65 16.95 7.93
CA PRO A 179 -8.80 17.09 6.75
C PRO A 179 -7.70 18.13 6.96
N ARG A 180 -7.94 19.18 7.75
CA ARG A 180 -6.92 20.20 8.05
C ARG A 180 -5.73 19.63 8.82
N THR A 181 -5.99 18.83 9.86
CA THR A 181 -4.92 18.17 10.64
C THR A 181 -4.19 17.14 9.80
N GLY A 182 -4.93 16.34 9.02
CA GLY A 182 -4.33 15.36 8.09
C GLY A 182 -3.42 16.02 7.07
N VAL A 183 -3.86 17.10 6.42
CA VAL A 183 -3.06 17.87 5.45
C VAL A 183 -1.83 18.50 6.10
N LEU A 184 -1.95 19.10 7.29
CA LEU A 184 -0.80 19.67 8.00
C LEU A 184 0.27 18.62 8.28
N LEU A 185 -0.13 17.45 8.81
CA LEU A 185 0.79 16.35 9.09
C LEU A 185 1.41 15.78 7.82
N PHE A 186 0.65 15.71 6.72
CA PHE A 186 1.16 15.32 5.42
C PHE A 186 2.26 16.28 4.91
N VAL A 187 2.06 17.59 5.04
CA VAL A 187 3.08 18.59 4.65
C VAL A 187 4.34 18.46 5.50
N VAL A 188 4.20 18.27 6.82
CA VAL A 188 5.35 18.04 7.72
C VAL A 188 6.07 16.74 7.35
N ALA A 189 5.33 15.65 7.10
CA ALA A 189 5.89 14.39 6.66
C ALA A 189 6.69 14.56 5.36
N LEU A 190 6.12 15.23 4.36
CA LEU A 190 6.79 15.50 3.09
C LEU A 190 8.08 16.32 3.27
N ALA A 191 8.07 17.34 4.13
CA ALA A 191 9.26 18.13 4.42
C ALA A 191 10.38 17.27 5.05
N LEU A 192 10.04 16.42 6.03
CA LEU A 192 10.98 15.51 6.66
C LEU A 192 11.49 14.43 5.68
N PHE A 193 10.63 13.93 4.79
CA PHE A 193 11.02 13.01 3.72
C PHE A 193 12.08 13.63 2.82
N VAL A 194 11.86 14.86 2.35
CA VAL A 194 12.80 15.58 1.49
C VAL A 194 14.11 15.86 2.22
N LEU A 195 14.05 16.28 3.49
CA LEU A 195 15.26 16.49 4.30
C LEU A 195 16.06 15.21 4.51
N SER A 196 15.39 14.09 4.79
CA SER A 196 16.03 12.77 4.89
C SER A 196 16.69 12.38 3.58
N ALA A 197 15.97 12.55 2.46
CA ALA A 197 16.45 12.19 1.14
C ALA A 197 17.69 13.00 0.74
N LEU A 198 17.62 14.33 0.91
CA LEU A 198 18.73 15.25 0.66
C LEU A 198 19.91 14.96 1.58
N GLY A 199 19.68 14.77 2.88
CA GLY A 199 20.72 14.44 3.85
C GLY A 199 21.46 13.16 3.48
N SER A 200 20.74 12.08 3.17
CA SER A 200 21.35 10.81 2.78
C SER A 200 22.15 10.92 1.48
N TYR A 201 21.57 11.56 0.45
CA TYR A 201 22.25 11.83 -0.81
C TYR A 201 23.53 12.65 -0.61
N GLY A 202 23.45 13.74 0.17
CA GLY A 202 24.59 14.61 0.45
C GLY A 202 25.71 13.90 1.20
N ILE A 203 25.39 13.05 2.19
CA ILE A 203 26.39 12.24 2.88
C ILE A 203 27.06 11.25 1.90
N GLY A 204 26.29 10.66 0.97
CA GLY A 204 26.84 9.83 -0.10
C GLY A 204 27.81 10.57 -1.02
N VAL A 205 27.46 11.78 -1.45
CA VAL A 205 28.36 12.65 -2.24
C VAL A 205 29.60 13.01 -1.42
N GLY A 206 29.44 13.34 -0.14
CA GLY A 206 30.53 13.62 0.79
C GLY A 206 31.48 12.43 0.93
N ALA A 207 30.96 11.21 1.00
CA ALA A 207 31.75 9.98 1.04
C ALA A 207 32.61 9.82 -0.22
N ARG A 208 32.03 10.07 -1.40
CA ARG A 208 32.77 10.03 -2.67
C ARG A 208 33.85 11.10 -2.74
N LEU A 209 33.56 12.33 -2.32
CA LEU A 209 34.54 13.43 -2.32
C LEU A 209 35.67 13.14 -1.34
N SER A 210 35.36 12.55 -0.19
CA SER A 210 36.36 12.14 0.82
C SER A 210 37.29 11.08 0.24
N LEU A 211 36.74 10.10 -0.50
CA LEU A 211 37.53 9.12 -1.22
C LEU A 211 38.42 9.78 -2.28
N GLY A 212 37.90 10.72 -3.08
CA GLY A 212 38.69 11.44 -4.09
C GLY A 212 39.87 12.21 -3.47
N GLN A 213 39.62 12.94 -2.37
CA GLN A 213 40.66 13.64 -1.61
C GLN A 213 41.68 12.68 -0.99
N PHE A 214 41.22 11.54 -0.47
CA PHE A 214 42.07 10.50 0.07
C PHE A 214 43.00 9.93 -1.01
N LEU A 215 42.49 9.58 -2.18
CA LEU A 215 43.29 9.06 -3.30
C LEU A 215 44.32 10.08 -3.80
N GLN A 216 43.96 11.37 -3.83
CA GLN A 216 44.88 12.45 -4.20
C GLN A 216 46.00 12.65 -3.15
N SER A 217 45.63 12.62 -1.87
CA SER A 217 46.56 12.85 -0.74
C SER A 217 47.47 11.67 -0.48
N ALA A 218 46.94 10.45 -0.60
CA ALA A 218 47.67 9.22 -0.30
C ALA A 218 48.74 8.87 -1.35
N ARG A 219 48.72 9.49 -2.55
CA ARG A 219 49.58 9.15 -3.70
C ARG A 219 49.93 7.65 -3.69
N ILE A 220 48.92 6.80 -3.87
CA ILE A 220 49.14 5.36 -4.00
C ILE A 220 50.13 5.17 -5.15
N ALA A 221 51.36 4.77 -4.84
CA ALA A 221 52.43 4.65 -5.83
C ALA A 221 52.02 3.61 -6.87
N THR A 222 51.61 4.07 -8.06
CA THR A 222 51.31 3.21 -9.20
C THR A 222 52.57 2.70 -9.90
N ASP A 223 53.75 3.14 -9.48
CA ASP A 223 55.01 3.01 -10.20
C ASP A 223 56.04 2.09 -9.52
N GLY A 224 55.62 1.05 -8.78
CA GLY A 224 56.50 -0.05 -8.36
C GLY A 224 57.77 0.31 -7.57
N SER A 225 57.95 1.58 -7.18
CA SER A 225 59.18 2.14 -6.63
C SER A 225 59.26 2.04 -5.10
N GLY A 226 58.23 1.49 -4.45
CA GLY A 226 58.30 1.01 -3.06
C GLY A 226 58.00 2.02 -1.94
N GLU A 227 57.70 3.29 -2.24
CA GLU A 227 57.42 4.31 -1.21
C GLU A 227 55.96 4.84 -1.20
N GLY A 228 55.00 4.08 -1.76
CA GLY A 228 53.57 4.40 -1.65
C GLY A 228 52.91 3.88 -0.37
N LEU A 229 51.84 4.52 0.09
CA LEU A 229 50.96 3.92 1.11
C LEU A 229 50.29 2.66 0.52
N ASP A 230 50.69 1.48 1.00
CA ASP A 230 49.99 0.22 0.72
C ASP A 230 48.70 0.14 1.55
N CYS A 231 47.61 0.69 1.00
CA CYS A 231 46.26 0.56 1.54
C CYS A 231 45.49 -0.62 0.93
N THR A 232 46.18 -1.61 0.35
CA THR A 232 45.51 -2.75 -0.27
C THR A 232 44.83 -3.64 0.78
N VAL A 233 43.56 -3.94 0.56
CA VAL A 233 42.78 -4.86 1.40
C VAL A 233 43.02 -6.27 0.87
N ALA A 234 43.61 -7.16 1.68
CA ALA A 234 43.81 -8.56 1.29
C ALA A 234 42.45 -9.24 1.00
N THR A 235 42.20 -9.59 -0.26
CA THR A 235 40.88 -9.89 -0.87
C THR A 235 40.31 -11.30 -0.62
N ALA A 236 40.86 -12.08 0.32
CA ALA A 236 40.47 -13.49 0.47
C ALA A 236 39.20 -13.74 1.32
N GLU A 237 38.65 -12.73 2.02
CA GLU A 237 37.48 -12.88 2.90
C GLU A 237 36.24 -12.13 2.37
N LYS A 238 35.05 -12.70 2.62
CA LYS A 238 33.78 -12.20 2.09
C LYS A 238 33.46 -10.76 2.58
N PRO A 239 32.85 -9.90 1.74
CA PRO A 239 32.70 -8.46 1.97
C PRO A 239 31.81 -7.99 3.13
N ASN A 240 31.06 -8.89 3.76
CA ASN A 240 30.02 -8.47 4.72
C ASN A 240 30.59 -8.14 6.11
N VAL A 241 31.85 -8.52 6.38
CA VAL A 241 32.58 -8.19 7.60
C VAL A 241 34.01 -7.81 7.18
N LEU A 242 34.16 -6.65 6.54
CA LEU A 242 35.48 -6.06 6.39
C LEU A 242 35.96 -5.66 7.78
N ASP A 243 36.75 -6.52 8.39
CA ASP A 243 37.33 -6.27 9.71
C ASP A 243 38.30 -5.08 9.59
N SER A 244 37.88 -3.93 10.11
CA SER A 244 38.69 -2.69 10.17
C SER A 244 40.05 -2.92 10.86
N VAL A 245 40.18 -4.01 11.65
CA VAL A 245 41.43 -4.43 12.30
C VAL A 245 42.49 -4.90 11.29
N LYS A 246 42.08 -5.25 10.05
CA LYS A 246 43.00 -5.70 8.99
C LYS A 246 43.61 -4.58 8.15
N TRP A 247 43.14 -3.33 8.27
CA TRP A 247 43.98 -2.18 7.91
C TRP A 247 45.11 -2.13 8.92
N ARG A 248 46.25 -2.74 8.60
CA ARG A 248 47.37 -2.84 9.54
C ARG A 248 47.78 -1.43 9.96
N PRO A 249 47.54 -1.02 11.23
CA PRO A 249 47.96 0.29 11.67
C PRO A 249 49.48 0.32 11.55
N LYS A 250 50.00 1.24 10.74
CA LYS A 250 51.43 1.53 10.76
C LYS A 250 51.73 2.32 12.02
N ALA A 251 52.90 2.07 12.62
CA ALA A 251 53.34 2.81 13.80
C ALA A 251 53.43 4.33 13.53
N ASP A 252 53.71 4.70 12.28
CA ASP A 252 53.65 6.07 11.80
C ASP A 252 52.22 6.43 11.35
N LYS A 253 51.58 7.35 12.10
CA LYS A 253 50.24 7.88 11.79
C LYS A 253 50.19 8.61 10.44
N ALA A 254 51.30 9.17 9.96
CA ALA A 254 51.35 9.79 8.65
C ALA A 254 51.19 8.76 7.51
N GLN A 255 51.51 7.49 7.78
CA GLN A 255 51.34 6.38 6.85
C GLN A 255 50.12 5.51 7.15
N ASP A 256 49.31 5.88 8.16
CA ASP A 256 48.09 5.16 8.50
C ASP A 256 46.95 5.59 7.56
N CYS A 257 46.50 4.67 6.72
CA CYS A 257 45.45 4.93 5.72
C CYS A 257 44.16 5.45 6.38
N ARG A 258 43.84 5.00 7.61
CA ARG A 258 42.64 5.45 8.33
C ARG A 258 42.75 6.91 8.74
N THR A 259 43.88 7.29 9.32
CA THR A 259 44.19 8.68 9.68
C THR A 259 44.16 9.59 8.44
N GLN A 260 44.71 9.15 7.31
CA GLN A 260 44.69 9.90 6.05
C GLN A 260 43.27 10.04 5.48
N PHE A 261 42.45 9.00 5.53
CA PHE A 261 41.04 9.08 5.11
C PHE A 261 40.24 10.02 6.00
N MET A 262 40.45 9.97 7.32
CA MET A 262 39.86 10.91 8.28
C MET A 262 40.23 12.36 7.96
N ALA A 263 41.49 12.61 7.64
CA ALA A 263 41.95 13.93 7.23
C ALA A 263 41.23 14.39 5.95
N ALA A 264 41.15 13.54 4.94
CA ALA A 264 40.42 13.82 3.69
C ALA A 264 38.93 14.11 3.94
N GLN A 265 38.28 13.32 4.80
CA GLN A 265 36.89 13.53 5.19
C GLN A 265 36.69 14.86 5.93
N SER A 266 37.61 15.21 6.84
CA SER A 266 37.56 16.49 7.57
C SER A 266 37.73 17.69 6.63
N ALA A 267 38.59 17.58 5.62
CA ALA A 267 38.78 18.62 4.60
C ALA A 267 37.51 18.81 3.76
N VAL A 268 36.85 17.72 3.35
CA VAL A 268 35.57 17.77 2.63
C VAL A 268 34.46 18.37 3.49
N ALA A 269 34.37 17.99 4.78
CA ALA A 269 33.39 18.57 5.71
C ALA A 269 33.61 20.07 5.90
N ALA A 270 34.87 20.52 5.97
CA ALA A 270 35.24 21.93 6.04
C ALA A 270 35.11 22.68 4.69
N ALA A 271 34.71 21.98 3.62
CA ALA A 271 34.66 22.49 2.26
C ALA A 271 36.02 23.06 1.78
N GLN A 272 37.13 22.48 2.25
CA GLN A 272 38.49 22.88 1.93
C GLN A 272 39.02 22.01 0.80
N TYR A 273 38.86 22.46 -0.44
CA TYR A 273 39.38 21.77 -1.62
C TYR A 273 40.63 22.45 -2.15
N PRO A 274 41.74 21.71 -2.36
CA PRO A 274 42.93 22.28 -2.97
C PRO A 274 42.62 22.80 -4.39
N ALA A 275 43.26 23.89 -4.78
CA ALA A 275 43.22 24.36 -6.16
C ALA A 275 43.79 23.28 -7.11
N PRO A 276 43.26 23.13 -8.34
CA PRO A 276 43.67 22.07 -9.26
C PRO A 276 45.16 22.15 -9.65
N ASP A 277 45.78 23.32 -9.51
CA ASP A 277 47.19 23.62 -9.74
C ASP A 277 48.01 23.80 -8.44
N ALA A 278 47.41 23.56 -7.27
CA ALA A 278 48.09 23.65 -5.99
C ALA A 278 49.23 22.62 -5.92
N LYS A 279 50.46 23.10 -5.72
CA LYS A 279 51.60 22.22 -5.42
C LYS A 279 51.35 21.46 -4.11
N PRO A 280 51.87 20.22 -3.96
CA PRO A 280 51.82 19.50 -2.69
C PRO A 280 52.34 20.39 -1.54
N GLY A 281 51.54 20.57 -0.49
CA GLY A 281 51.85 21.43 0.66
C GLY A 281 51.43 22.90 0.53
N SER A 282 50.81 23.30 -0.59
CA SER A 282 50.20 24.64 -0.74
C SER A 282 48.85 24.71 -0.03
N ASN A 283 48.61 25.81 0.69
CA ASN A 283 47.32 26.12 1.33
C ASN A 283 46.33 26.82 0.37
N ALA A 284 46.57 26.77 -0.95
CA ALA A 284 45.69 27.39 -1.93
C ALA A 284 44.36 26.60 -2.03
N ILE A 285 43.29 27.20 -1.50
CA ILE A 285 41.92 26.64 -1.53
C ILE A 285 41.14 27.30 -2.66
N ARG A 286 40.39 26.50 -3.43
CA ARG A 286 39.47 27.05 -4.44
C ARG A 286 38.07 27.28 -3.88
N ASN A 287 37.31 28.14 -4.55
CA ASN A 287 35.89 28.30 -4.26
C ASN A 287 35.16 26.97 -4.45
N THR A 288 34.34 26.61 -3.45
CA THR A 288 33.55 25.39 -3.45
C THR A 288 32.41 25.49 -4.43
N THR A 289 32.19 24.43 -5.21
CA THR A 289 30.96 24.32 -6.01
C THR A 289 29.76 24.07 -5.11
N TRP A 290 28.54 24.32 -5.63
CA TRP A 290 27.32 24.08 -4.85
C TRP A 290 27.19 22.63 -4.34
N PRO A 291 27.46 21.57 -5.14
CA PRO A 291 27.39 20.19 -4.64
C PRO A 291 28.42 19.89 -3.54
N GLU A 292 29.60 20.47 -3.61
CA GLU A 292 30.67 20.32 -2.61
C GLU A 292 30.29 20.97 -1.28
N TRP A 293 29.78 22.20 -1.34
CA TRP A 293 29.25 22.88 -0.16
C TRP A 293 28.11 22.09 0.48
N PHE A 294 27.17 21.60 -0.34
CA PHE A 294 26.04 20.80 0.14
C PHE A 294 26.51 19.49 0.79
N ALA A 295 27.48 18.80 0.17
CA ALA A 295 28.06 17.58 0.72
C ALA A 295 28.77 17.84 2.06
N GLY A 296 29.51 18.94 2.19
CA GLY A 296 30.11 19.35 3.46
C GLY A 296 29.07 19.56 4.55
N LYS A 297 27.96 20.26 4.24
CA LYS A 297 26.83 20.44 5.17
C LYS A 297 26.10 19.15 5.52
N ALA A 298 25.94 18.25 4.56
CA ALA A 298 25.34 16.94 4.84
C ALA A 298 26.26 16.08 5.73
N LEU A 299 27.58 16.17 5.56
CA LEU A 299 28.54 15.49 6.44
C LEU A 299 28.49 16.01 7.88
N GLU A 300 28.10 17.27 8.13
CA GLU A 300 27.85 17.75 9.52
C GLU A 300 26.73 16.96 10.21
N TRP A 301 25.77 16.38 9.46
CA TRP A 301 24.71 15.52 10.01
C TRP A 301 25.20 14.09 10.26
N SER A 302 26.30 13.69 9.63
CA SER A 302 26.98 12.44 9.89
C SER A 302 27.94 12.65 11.06
N SER A 303 27.67 12.06 12.23
CA SER A 303 28.60 12.15 13.36
C SER A 303 29.97 11.55 12.96
N LEU A 304 30.94 12.42 12.64
CA LEU A 304 32.29 12.02 12.24
C LEU A 304 33.10 11.61 13.47
N VAL A 305 32.79 10.43 14.03
CA VAL A 305 33.51 9.89 15.18
C VAL A 305 34.47 8.82 14.67
N ASN A 306 35.77 9.02 14.85
CA ASN A 306 36.80 8.04 14.45
C ASN A 306 36.81 7.66 12.95
N GLY A 307 36.36 8.57 12.08
CA GLY A 307 36.37 8.37 10.62
C GLY A 307 35.21 7.54 10.07
N THR A 308 34.24 7.20 10.91
CA THR A 308 33.01 6.57 10.44
C THR A 308 32.00 7.63 9.99
N MET A 309 31.23 7.28 8.97
CA MET A 309 30.05 8.06 8.56
C MET A 309 28.80 7.42 9.15
N SER A 310 27.84 8.25 9.53
CA SER A 310 26.58 7.83 10.12
C SER A 310 25.40 8.38 9.32
N LEU A 311 24.47 7.51 8.94
CA LEU A 311 23.18 7.87 8.32
C LEU A 311 22.04 7.86 9.34
N VAL A 312 22.34 7.86 10.64
CA VAL A 312 21.34 7.80 11.71
C VAL A 312 20.36 8.97 11.63
N VAL A 313 20.85 10.20 11.47
CA VAL A 313 20.00 11.40 11.40
C VAL A 313 19.01 11.31 10.22
N PRO A 314 19.44 11.13 8.95
CA PRO A 314 18.49 10.99 7.85
C PRO A 314 17.58 9.77 8.02
N PHE A 315 18.04 8.68 8.62
CA PHE A 315 17.19 7.52 8.89
C PHE A 315 16.09 7.81 9.92
N CYS A 316 16.40 8.48 11.02
CA CYS A 316 15.39 8.91 12.00
C CYS A 316 14.37 9.88 11.37
N LEU A 317 14.82 10.79 10.50
CA LEU A 317 13.93 11.67 9.75
C LEU A 317 13.02 10.88 8.79
N ALA A 318 13.52 9.83 8.12
CA ALA A 318 12.72 8.95 7.27
C ALA A 318 11.65 8.18 8.07
N LEU A 319 12.04 7.59 9.21
CA LEU A 319 11.11 6.89 10.10
C LEU A 319 9.99 7.82 10.57
N LEU A 320 10.35 9.02 11.05
CA LEU A 320 9.39 10.01 11.52
C LEU A 320 8.49 10.49 10.39
N SER A 321 9.05 10.75 9.21
CA SER A 321 8.30 11.11 8.00
C SER A 321 7.24 10.06 7.66
N LEU A 322 7.63 8.80 7.52
CA LEU A 322 6.69 7.74 7.15
C LEU A 322 5.66 7.50 8.26
N LEU A 323 6.05 7.56 9.53
CA LEU A 323 5.12 7.48 10.66
C LEU A 323 4.06 8.60 10.59
N LEU A 324 4.48 9.85 10.37
CA LEU A 324 3.57 10.98 10.23
C LEU A 324 2.68 10.86 8.99
N LEU A 325 3.19 10.29 7.89
CA LEU A 325 2.39 10.00 6.70
C LEU A 325 1.26 9.02 7.00
N PHE A 326 1.54 7.93 7.73
CA PHE A 326 0.50 6.99 8.18
C PHE A 326 -0.53 7.69 9.09
N ILE A 327 -0.06 8.52 10.04
CA ILE A 327 -0.96 9.28 10.93
C ILE A 327 -1.83 10.26 10.13
N ALA A 328 -1.27 10.93 9.12
CA ALA A 328 -1.98 11.84 8.22
C ALA A 328 -3.09 11.12 7.45
N CYS A 329 -2.79 9.94 6.87
CA CYS A 329 -3.78 9.08 6.24
C CYS A 329 -4.90 8.70 7.21
N GLY A 330 -4.56 8.41 8.47
CA GLY A 330 -5.53 8.11 9.50
C GLY A 330 -6.53 9.24 9.76
N PHE A 331 -6.02 10.47 9.94
CA PHE A 331 -6.86 11.65 10.11
C PHE A 331 -7.68 12.00 8.85
N GLY A 332 -7.15 11.69 7.66
CA GLY A 332 -7.85 11.89 6.39
C GLY A 332 -9.03 10.94 6.19
N ILE A 333 -8.87 9.66 6.52
CA ILE A 333 -9.87 8.61 6.25
C ILE A 333 -10.85 8.45 7.42
N THR A 334 -10.33 8.37 8.66
CA THR A 334 -11.11 7.99 9.85
C THR A 334 -11.12 9.07 10.94
N GLY A 335 -10.56 10.25 10.67
CA GLY A 335 -10.42 11.29 11.70
C GLY A 335 -9.55 10.92 12.91
N ARG A 336 -8.80 9.81 12.86
CA ARG A 336 -7.94 9.32 13.97
C ARG A 336 -6.52 9.04 13.50
N ALA A 337 -5.53 9.33 14.34
CA ALA A 337 -4.13 9.03 14.07
C ALA A 337 -3.86 7.56 13.70
N LEU A 338 -4.52 6.62 14.38
CA LEU A 338 -4.39 5.18 14.12
C LEU A 338 -5.38 4.65 13.07
N GLY A 339 -5.99 5.54 12.28
CA GLY A 339 -6.95 5.19 11.25
C GLY A 339 -6.53 4.09 10.26
N PRO A 340 -5.28 4.04 9.76
CA PRO A 340 -4.89 3.05 8.76
C PRO A 340 -4.86 1.62 9.30
N ILE A 341 -4.85 1.45 10.63
CA ILE A 341 -4.88 0.14 11.27
C ILE A 341 -6.30 -0.27 11.69
N ILE A 342 -7.31 0.57 11.44
CA ILE A 342 -8.72 0.25 11.69
C ILE A 342 -9.28 -0.51 10.49
N ASP A 343 -9.92 -1.66 10.73
CA ASP A 343 -10.58 -2.45 9.70
C ASP A 343 -12.00 -1.96 9.38
N GLU A 344 -12.66 -2.61 8.44
CA GLU A 344 -14.04 -2.29 8.01
C GLU A 344 -15.08 -2.48 9.12
N ARG A 345 -14.70 -3.15 10.23
CA ARG A 345 -15.54 -3.39 11.41
C ARG A 345 -15.32 -2.35 12.51
N ASN A 346 -14.58 -1.28 12.20
CA ASN A 346 -14.17 -0.25 13.14
C ASN A 346 -13.38 -0.81 14.35
N ARG A 347 -12.59 -1.86 14.13
CA ARG A 347 -11.69 -2.45 15.14
C ARG A 347 -10.24 -2.32 14.70
N MET A 348 -9.32 -2.21 15.65
CA MET A 348 -7.89 -2.20 15.31
C MET A 348 -7.45 -3.61 14.91
N SER A 349 -6.83 -3.72 13.73
CA SER A 349 -6.35 -4.97 13.17
C SER A 349 -4.85 -5.15 13.42
N LEU A 350 -4.50 -6.28 14.01
CA LEU A 350 -3.11 -6.69 14.22
C LEU A 350 -2.33 -6.81 12.89
N THR A 351 -2.96 -7.32 11.84
CA THR A 351 -2.29 -7.52 10.55
C THR A 351 -2.00 -6.19 9.84
N LEU A 352 -2.92 -5.22 9.96
CA LEU A 352 -2.70 -3.87 9.41
C LEU A 352 -1.61 -3.14 10.19
N ALA A 353 -1.56 -3.30 11.52
CA ALA A 353 -0.50 -2.75 12.34
C ALA A 353 0.88 -3.35 12.00
N GLN A 354 0.97 -4.67 11.82
CA GLN A 354 2.18 -5.35 11.36
C GLN A 354 2.65 -4.80 10.01
N LEU A 355 1.73 -4.66 9.04
CA LEU A 355 2.04 -4.09 7.73
C LEU A 355 2.56 -2.65 7.86
N ALA A 356 1.90 -1.80 8.65
CA ALA A 356 2.33 -0.42 8.84
C ALA A 356 3.73 -0.32 9.45
N ILE A 357 4.01 -1.08 10.52
CA ILE A 357 5.32 -1.09 11.19
C ILE A 357 6.42 -1.55 10.23
N TRP A 358 6.23 -2.68 9.56
CA TRP A 358 7.23 -3.20 8.62
C TRP A 358 7.45 -2.28 7.42
N SER A 359 6.39 -1.66 6.90
CA SER A 359 6.50 -0.67 5.81
C SER A 359 7.32 0.53 6.25
N ILE A 360 7.07 1.09 7.43
CA ILE A 360 7.81 2.24 7.96
C ILE A 360 9.30 1.90 8.09
N VAL A 361 9.65 0.77 8.69
CA VAL A 361 11.05 0.38 8.94
C VAL A 361 11.78 0.05 7.63
N LEU A 362 11.21 -0.79 6.77
CA LEU A 362 11.87 -1.22 5.53
C LEU A 362 12.00 -0.10 4.51
N LEU A 363 10.94 0.69 4.30
CA LEU A 363 10.98 1.79 3.33
C LEU A 363 11.92 2.92 3.79
N SER A 364 12.01 3.19 5.10
CA SER A 364 12.98 4.18 5.62
C SER A 364 14.41 3.73 5.36
N GLY A 365 14.73 2.46 5.61
CA GLY A 365 16.07 1.93 5.34
C GLY A 365 16.40 1.93 3.86
N LEU A 366 15.47 1.50 3.01
CA LEU A 366 15.63 1.52 1.55
C LEU A 366 15.86 2.93 1.00
N LEU A 367 15.08 3.91 1.48
CA LEU A 367 15.23 5.31 1.09
C LEU A 367 16.63 5.83 1.42
N VAL A 368 17.04 5.68 2.68
CA VAL A 368 18.32 6.21 3.17
C VAL A 368 19.49 5.50 2.50
N CYS A 369 19.54 4.18 2.55
CA CYS A 369 20.64 3.42 1.96
C CYS A 369 20.72 3.60 0.43
N GLY A 370 19.57 3.63 -0.26
CA GLY A 370 19.52 3.82 -1.71
C GLY A 370 20.00 5.20 -2.14
N LEU A 371 19.59 6.26 -1.44
CA LEU A 371 20.03 7.62 -1.76
C LEU A 371 21.49 7.88 -1.37
N PHE A 372 21.99 7.24 -0.31
CA PHE A 372 23.41 7.26 0.02
C PHE A 372 24.24 6.62 -1.09
N ASN A 373 23.87 5.42 -1.54
CA ASN A 373 24.51 4.76 -2.67
C ASN A 373 24.43 5.61 -3.95
N TYR A 374 23.27 6.24 -4.23
CA TYR A 374 23.15 7.15 -5.36
C TYR A 374 24.10 8.34 -5.26
N GLY A 375 24.21 8.97 -4.09
CA GLY A 375 25.16 10.07 -3.85
C GLY A 375 26.61 9.63 -4.05
N PHE A 376 26.93 8.43 -3.57
CA PHE A 376 28.26 7.84 -3.70
C PHE A 376 28.62 7.47 -5.14
N GLY A 377 27.71 6.80 -5.87
CA GLY A 377 27.96 6.26 -7.21
C GLY A 377 27.45 7.08 -8.38
N GLY A 378 26.71 8.18 -8.18
CA GLY A 378 25.98 8.85 -9.26
C GLY A 378 26.82 9.23 -10.49
N LEU A 379 28.05 9.73 -10.28
CA LEU A 379 28.99 10.01 -11.38
C LEU A 379 29.63 8.74 -11.95
N LEU A 380 29.95 7.77 -11.09
CA LEU A 380 30.49 6.48 -11.51
C LEU A 380 29.51 5.77 -12.44
N ILE A 381 28.21 5.80 -12.15
CA ILE A 381 27.16 5.23 -13.01
C ILE A 381 27.18 5.89 -14.39
N THR A 382 27.27 7.21 -14.47
CA THR A 382 27.32 7.92 -15.76
C THR A 382 28.60 7.59 -16.55
N GLU A 383 29.74 7.48 -15.86
CA GLU A 383 31.03 7.12 -16.48
C GLU A 383 31.02 5.67 -16.96
N LEU A 384 30.58 4.72 -16.12
CA LEU A 384 30.45 3.31 -16.48
C LEU A 384 29.47 3.12 -17.64
N GLN A 385 28.37 3.88 -17.67
CA GLN A 385 27.43 3.84 -18.78
C GLN A 385 28.06 4.34 -20.09
N GLN A 386 28.84 5.42 -20.03
CA GLN A 386 29.56 5.94 -21.20
C GLN A 386 30.66 4.97 -21.66
N GLN A 387 31.41 4.37 -20.75
CA GLN A 387 32.43 3.36 -21.04
C GLN A 387 31.81 2.09 -21.63
N ALA A 388 30.70 1.61 -21.05
CA ALA A 388 29.98 0.45 -21.54
C ALA A 388 29.44 0.67 -22.97
N ALA A 389 28.97 1.89 -23.28
CA ALA A 389 28.55 2.26 -24.62
C ALA A 389 29.74 2.29 -25.60
N ALA A 390 30.87 2.89 -25.20
CA ALA A 390 32.08 2.93 -26.02
C ALA A 390 32.66 1.52 -26.30
N ALA A 391 32.76 0.66 -25.29
CA ALA A 391 33.22 -0.73 -25.43
C ALA A 391 32.29 -1.57 -26.32
N THR A 392 30.97 -1.33 -26.22
CA THR A 392 29.99 -1.96 -27.12
C THR A 392 30.21 -1.54 -28.58
N LEU A 393 30.47 -0.26 -28.84
CA LEU A 393 30.79 0.23 -30.19
C LEU A 393 32.11 -0.36 -30.72
N ALA A 394 33.09 -0.57 -29.84
CA ALA A 394 34.36 -1.22 -30.14
C ALA A 394 34.27 -2.76 -30.28
N LYS A 395 33.08 -3.36 -30.02
CA LYS A 395 32.85 -4.81 -30.02
C LYS A 395 33.75 -5.59 -29.04
N GLU A 396 34.11 -4.98 -27.91
CA GLU A 396 34.90 -5.64 -26.87
C GLU A 396 34.07 -6.70 -26.12
N THR A 397 34.60 -7.93 -26.05
CA THR A 397 34.00 -9.03 -25.28
C THR A 397 35.08 -9.72 -24.42
N PRO A 398 34.95 -9.74 -23.08
CA PRO A 398 33.85 -9.20 -22.28
C PRO A 398 33.87 -7.66 -22.17
N ASN A 399 32.70 -7.05 -21.92
CA ASN A 399 32.56 -5.60 -21.64
C ASN A 399 32.57 -5.38 -20.12
N PRO A 400 33.72 -5.05 -19.51
CA PRO A 400 33.86 -4.98 -18.06
C PRO A 400 33.05 -3.83 -17.45
N ALA A 401 32.90 -2.71 -18.16
CA ALA A 401 32.10 -1.58 -17.70
C ALA A 401 30.61 -1.94 -17.60
N LYS A 402 30.10 -2.73 -18.55
CA LYS A 402 28.74 -3.28 -18.47
C LYS A 402 28.57 -4.23 -17.28
N SER A 403 29.52 -5.14 -17.07
CA SER A 403 29.47 -6.04 -15.90
C SER A 403 29.54 -5.28 -14.57
N ALA A 404 30.34 -4.23 -14.47
CA ALA A 404 30.41 -3.37 -13.29
C ALA A 404 29.11 -2.60 -13.06
N LEU A 405 28.50 -2.07 -14.14
CA LEU A 405 27.21 -1.40 -14.08
C LEU A 405 26.10 -2.35 -13.60
N GLU A 406 26.08 -3.59 -14.08
CA GLU A 406 25.14 -4.64 -13.65
C GLU A 406 25.37 -5.07 -12.19
N ALA A 407 26.61 -4.99 -11.70
CA ALA A 407 26.94 -5.26 -10.29
C ALA A 407 26.60 -4.09 -9.35
N TYR A 408 26.39 -2.88 -9.88
CA TYR A 408 26.13 -1.69 -9.07
C TYR A 408 24.66 -1.64 -8.59
N ASN A 409 24.44 -2.07 -7.34
CA ASN A 409 23.13 -2.03 -6.72
C ASN A 409 22.82 -0.63 -6.18
N LEU A 410 22.06 0.17 -6.94
CA LEU A 410 21.60 1.49 -6.52
C LEU A 410 20.82 1.41 -5.20
N PHE A 411 19.79 0.58 -5.18
CA PHE A 411 19.09 0.23 -3.95
C PHE A 411 19.72 -1.02 -3.37
N PRO A 412 19.93 -1.08 -2.04
CA PRO A 412 20.39 -2.32 -1.41
C PRO A 412 19.40 -3.43 -1.72
N SER A 413 19.93 -4.59 -2.12
CA SER A 413 19.10 -5.78 -2.31
C SER A 413 18.37 -6.12 -1.01
N ILE A 414 17.08 -6.42 -1.12
CA ILE A 414 16.28 -6.91 0.00
C ILE A 414 16.48 -8.43 0.03
N PRO A 415 17.10 -9.01 1.08
CA PRO A 415 17.15 -10.45 1.26
C PRO A 415 15.77 -11.07 1.04
N PHE A 416 15.70 -12.20 0.33
CA PHE A 416 14.44 -12.84 -0.05
C PHE A 416 13.47 -13.00 1.13
N TYR A 417 13.97 -13.29 2.34
CA TYR A 417 13.16 -13.40 3.55
C TYR A 417 12.52 -12.07 3.98
N LEU A 418 13.21 -10.93 3.83
CA LEU A 418 12.63 -9.62 4.09
C LEU A 418 11.67 -9.18 2.98
N ALA A 419 11.94 -9.57 1.73
CA ALA A 419 11.03 -9.36 0.62
C ALA A 419 9.74 -10.18 0.81
N LEU A 420 9.87 -11.41 1.30
CA LEU A 420 8.74 -12.23 1.76
C LEU A 420 7.99 -11.53 2.88
N VAL A 421 8.64 -10.85 3.82
CA VAL A 421 7.95 -10.12 4.90
C VAL A 421 7.16 -8.94 4.34
N GLY A 422 7.76 -8.14 3.46
CA GLY A 422 7.02 -7.07 2.77
C GLY A 422 5.85 -7.64 1.95
N GLY A 423 6.10 -8.71 1.20
CA GLY A 423 5.11 -9.41 0.39
C GLY A 423 3.99 -10.06 1.22
N PHE A 424 4.32 -10.71 2.33
CA PHE A 424 3.37 -11.30 3.27
C PHE A 424 2.63 -10.22 4.05
N ALA A 425 3.28 -9.13 4.44
CA ALA A 425 2.59 -8.02 5.08
C ALA A 425 1.54 -7.40 4.14
N VAL A 426 1.81 -7.35 2.84
CA VAL A 426 0.83 -6.89 1.83
C VAL A 426 -0.22 -7.97 1.56
N ALA A 427 0.17 -9.22 1.35
CA ALA A 427 -0.73 -10.30 0.99
C ALA A 427 -1.63 -10.75 2.16
N THR A 428 -1.14 -10.76 3.39
CA THR A 428 -1.86 -11.29 4.57
C THR A 428 -3.14 -10.52 4.87
N PRO A 429 -3.20 -9.17 4.82
CA PRO A 429 -4.47 -8.44 4.90
C PRO A 429 -5.45 -8.82 3.80
N PHE A 430 -4.99 -8.98 2.56
CA PHE A 430 -5.84 -9.41 1.44
C PHE A 430 -6.35 -10.84 1.62
N LEU A 431 -5.48 -11.81 1.90
CA LEU A 431 -5.86 -13.19 2.19
C LEU A 431 -6.75 -13.27 3.43
N SER A 432 -6.47 -12.49 4.47
CA SER A 432 -7.31 -12.43 5.66
C SER A 432 -8.71 -11.94 5.34
N ARG A 433 -8.87 -10.96 4.43
CA ARG A 433 -10.19 -10.50 3.98
C ARG A 433 -10.88 -11.58 3.15
N LEU A 434 -10.15 -12.22 2.24
CA LEU A 434 -10.68 -13.29 1.39
C LEU A 434 -11.13 -14.49 2.23
N ILE A 435 -10.35 -14.88 3.23
CA ILE A 435 -10.71 -15.91 4.22
C ILE A 435 -11.89 -15.44 5.04
N SER A 436 -11.92 -14.19 5.55
CA SER A 436 -13.05 -13.72 6.38
C SER A 436 -14.36 -13.69 5.60
N ASN A 437 -14.33 -13.32 4.32
CA ASN A 437 -15.49 -13.24 3.44
C ASN A 437 -15.89 -14.56 2.77
N SER A 438 -14.99 -15.55 2.67
CA SER A 438 -15.35 -16.85 2.11
C SER A 438 -16.14 -17.68 3.11
N THR A 439 -17.36 -18.06 2.76
CA THR A 439 -18.04 -19.21 3.36
C THR A 439 -17.20 -20.43 2.98
N VAL A 440 -16.50 -21.04 3.94
CA VAL A 440 -15.68 -22.22 3.64
C VAL A 440 -16.63 -23.35 3.26
N VAL A 441 -16.63 -23.62 1.95
CA VAL A 441 -17.35 -24.72 1.30
C VAL A 441 -16.86 -26.04 1.90
N GLY A 442 -17.73 -26.79 2.59
CA GLY A 442 -17.42 -28.17 2.95
C GLY A 442 -18.11 -28.81 4.15
N THR A 443 -18.72 -28.07 5.09
CA THR A 443 -19.51 -28.72 6.17
C THR A 443 -20.98 -28.79 5.78
N GLN A 444 -21.40 -29.96 5.28
CA GLN A 444 -22.79 -30.29 4.92
C GLN A 444 -23.79 -30.25 6.11
N ASP A 445 -23.33 -30.01 7.35
CA ASP A 445 -24.16 -30.03 8.56
C ASP A 445 -24.45 -28.66 9.18
N GLN A 446 -24.11 -27.55 8.51
CA GLN A 446 -24.82 -26.30 8.80
C GLN A 446 -26.20 -26.37 8.13
N THR A 447 -27.11 -27.02 8.85
CA THR A 447 -28.56 -26.94 8.68
C THR A 447 -28.92 -25.52 8.24
N ALA A 448 -29.76 -25.43 7.21
CA ALA A 448 -30.25 -24.19 6.64
C ALA A 448 -30.47 -23.13 7.75
N PRO A 449 -29.97 -21.90 7.59
CA PRO A 449 -30.21 -20.86 8.56
C PRO A 449 -31.73 -20.75 8.74
N ASP A 450 -32.22 -20.87 9.98
CA ASP A 450 -33.61 -20.58 10.31
C ASP A 450 -33.97 -19.23 9.68
N ALA A 451 -34.86 -19.25 8.69
CA ALA A 451 -35.29 -18.08 7.92
C ALA A 451 -35.98 -17.00 8.78
N ALA A 452 -36.11 -17.24 10.10
CA ALA A 452 -36.71 -16.34 11.07
C ALA A 452 -35.69 -15.56 11.93
N SER A 453 -34.38 -15.79 11.79
CA SER A 453 -33.37 -14.96 12.47
C SER A 453 -32.74 -14.01 11.46
N PRO A 454 -33.04 -12.69 11.53
CA PRO A 454 -32.43 -11.73 10.62
C PRO A 454 -30.91 -11.83 10.76
N THR A 455 -30.26 -11.89 9.61
CA THR A 455 -28.83 -12.08 9.36
C THR A 455 -28.00 -10.91 9.89
N GLN A 456 -28.17 -10.54 11.16
CA GLN A 456 -27.22 -9.69 11.86
C GLN A 456 -25.92 -10.47 11.99
N ALA A 457 -24.83 -9.89 11.47
CA ALA A 457 -23.49 -10.27 11.88
C ALA A 457 -23.51 -10.45 13.40
N PRO A 458 -23.07 -11.60 13.94
CA PRO A 458 -23.31 -11.93 15.32
C PRO A 458 -22.88 -10.80 16.26
N LYS A 459 -23.67 -10.47 17.29
CA LYS A 459 -23.50 -9.28 18.17
C LYS A 459 -22.08 -9.06 18.77
N TYR A 460 -21.24 -10.10 18.80
CA TYR A 460 -19.84 -10.05 19.27
C TYR A 460 -18.82 -9.66 18.17
N LEU A 461 -19.24 -9.74 16.91
CA LEU A 461 -18.60 -9.16 15.72
C LEU A 461 -19.29 -7.85 15.31
N ALA A 462 -20.26 -7.35 16.08
CA ALA A 462 -20.97 -6.13 15.75
C ALA A 462 -19.96 -5.00 15.57
N ASP A 463 -20.00 -4.39 14.39
CA ASP A 463 -19.23 -3.22 14.06
C ASP A 463 -19.35 -2.22 15.21
N LYS A 464 -18.21 -1.69 15.66
CA LYS A 464 -18.27 -0.58 16.58
C LYS A 464 -18.99 0.57 15.88
N ALA A 465 -19.84 1.29 16.61
CA ALA A 465 -20.72 2.34 16.08
C ALA A 465 -19.99 3.38 15.21
N GLY A 466 -18.69 3.57 15.44
CA GLY A 466 -17.80 4.32 14.56
C GLY A 466 -16.34 4.03 14.87
N PRO A 467 -15.42 4.47 13.99
CA PRO A 467 -14.00 4.25 14.15
C PRO A 467 -13.45 4.90 15.41
N GLU A 468 -14.10 5.91 16.01
CA GLU A 468 -13.77 6.52 17.31
C GLU A 468 -13.83 5.57 18.51
N LYS A 469 -14.55 4.46 18.38
CA LYS A 469 -14.64 3.43 19.43
C LYS A 469 -13.58 2.34 19.30
N ALA A 470 -12.80 2.31 18.21
CA ALA A 470 -11.69 1.37 18.04
C ALA A 470 -10.65 1.57 19.18
N ALA A 471 -10.22 0.49 19.80
CA ALA A 471 -9.28 0.52 20.92
C ALA A 471 -8.08 -0.37 20.61
N LEU A 472 -6.90 -0.01 21.12
CA LEU A 472 -5.70 -0.85 20.98
C LEU A 472 -5.90 -2.25 21.57
N SER A 473 -6.75 -2.37 22.59
CA SER A 473 -7.15 -3.66 23.15
C SER A 473 -7.82 -4.57 22.11
N ASP A 474 -8.46 -4.04 21.06
CA ASP A 474 -9.08 -4.85 20.01
C ASP A 474 -8.05 -5.74 19.29
N MET A 475 -6.77 -5.36 19.29
CA MET A 475 -5.71 -6.17 18.69
C MET A 475 -5.43 -7.46 19.46
N VAL A 476 -5.80 -7.53 20.74
CA VAL A 476 -5.52 -8.66 21.63
C VAL A 476 -6.78 -9.35 22.16
N LEU A 477 -7.98 -8.86 21.84
CA LEU A 477 -9.24 -9.50 22.22
C LEU A 477 -9.65 -10.57 21.21
N GLN A 478 -10.37 -11.61 21.69
CA GLN A 478 -10.89 -12.67 20.83
C GLN A 478 -11.96 -12.16 19.86
N GLU A 479 -12.04 -12.77 18.67
CA GLU A 479 -13.08 -12.51 17.65
C GLU A 479 -14.23 -13.55 17.69
N VAL A 480 -14.32 -14.38 18.75
CA VAL A 480 -15.23 -15.53 18.86
C VAL A 480 -16.52 -15.20 19.63
N LYS A 481 -17.63 -15.90 19.29
CA LYS A 481 -18.95 -15.75 19.93
C LYS A 481 -18.88 -15.94 21.43
N GLY A 482 -19.37 -14.96 22.18
CA GLY A 482 -19.50 -15.04 23.65
C GLY A 482 -18.19 -14.90 24.43
N ARG A 483 -17.07 -14.57 23.77
CA ARG A 483 -15.76 -14.34 24.42
C ARG A 483 -15.05 -13.08 23.92
N SER A 484 -15.78 -12.14 23.33
CA SER A 484 -15.21 -10.91 22.73
C SER A 484 -14.55 -9.96 23.73
N ASP A 485 -14.82 -10.14 25.01
CA ASP A 485 -14.22 -9.44 26.15
C ASP A 485 -13.00 -10.18 26.74
N MET A 486 -12.70 -11.39 26.26
CA MET A 486 -11.55 -12.18 26.71
C MET A 486 -10.31 -11.86 25.87
N VAL A 487 -9.16 -11.81 26.55
CA VAL A 487 -7.85 -11.68 25.93
C VAL A 487 -7.48 -12.98 25.20
N ASP A 488 -7.10 -12.86 23.94
CA ASP A 488 -6.55 -13.92 23.12
C ASP A 488 -5.03 -14.00 23.35
N ILE A 489 -4.60 -15.03 24.08
CA ILE A 489 -3.18 -15.26 24.39
C ILE A 489 -2.34 -15.38 23.11
N ASN A 490 -2.89 -15.98 22.03
CA ASN A 490 -2.17 -16.12 20.77
C ASN A 490 -1.93 -14.75 20.12
N ARG A 491 -2.91 -13.85 20.15
CA ARG A 491 -2.74 -12.48 19.63
C ARG A 491 -1.74 -11.67 20.45
N VAL A 492 -1.78 -11.80 21.78
CA VAL A 492 -0.78 -11.17 22.65
C VAL A 492 0.63 -11.66 22.29
N GLN A 493 0.79 -12.98 22.08
CA GLN A 493 2.05 -13.55 21.63
C GLN A 493 2.48 -12.99 20.26
N HIS A 494 1.57 -12.84 19.31
CA HIS A 494 1.88 -12.25 18.00
C HIS A 494 2.29 -10.77 18.07
N VAL A 495 1.62 -9.97 18.91
CA VAL A 495 2.01 -8.59 19.17
C VAL A 495 3.43 -8.54 19.75
N ALA A 496 3.71 -9.38 20.76
CA ALA A 496 5.02 -9.45 21.39
C ALA A 496 6.12 -9.88 20.40
N ILE A 497 5.91 -10.96 19.63
CA ILE A 497 6.87 -11.43 18.63
C ILE A 497 7.12 -10.35 17.58
N THR A 498 6.07 -9.72 17.05
CA THR A 498 6.21 -8.64 16.07
C THR A 498 7.00 -7.47 16.65
N GLY A 499 6.69 -7.05 17.88
CA GLY A 499 7.39 -5.97 18.56
C GLY A 499 8.88 -6.27 18.76
N ILE A 500 9.21 -7.47 19.23
CA ILE A 500 10.59 -7.92 19.41
C ILE A 500 11.33 -7.95 18.08
N LEU A 501 10.76 -8.58 17.05
CA LEU A 501 11.41 -8.71 15.74
C LEU A 501 11.60 -7.34 15.07
N SER A 502 10.59 -6.49 15.06
CA SER A 502 10.68 -5.15 14.47
C SER A 502 11.70 -4.27 15.20
N MET A 503 11.75 -4.31 16.53
CA MET A 503 12.75 -3.58 17.31
C MET A 503 14.16 -4.13 17.09
N SER A 504 14.36 -5.45 17.14
CA SER A 504 15.66 -6.08 16.88
C SER A 504 16.17 -5.74 15.48
N TYR A 505 15.30 -5.79 14.46
CA TYR A 505 15.68 -5.42 13.11
C TYR A 505 16.00 -3.92 12.98
N LEU A 506 15.23 -3.06 13.66
CA LEU A 506 15.51 -1.63 13.72
C LEU A 506 16.89 -1.35 14.34
N LEU A 507 17.26 -2.05 15.41
CA LEU A 507 18.57 -1.93 16.05
C LEU A 507 19.72 -2.41 15.14
N VAL A 508 19.53 -3.54 14.46
CA VAL A 508 20.51 -4.03 13.47
C VAL A 508 20.67 -3.03 12.32
N LEU A 509 19.57 -2.45 11.84
CA LEU A 509 19.60 -1.44 10.79
C LEU A 509 20.33 -0.18 11.28
N PHE A 510 20.09 0.24 12.53
CA PHE A 510 20.76 1.36 13.16
C PHE A 510 22.28 1.14 13.26
N ASP A 511 22.72 -0.05 13.67
CA ASP A 511 24.14 -0.41 13.77
C ASP A 511 24.85 -0.36 12.40
N VAL A 512 24.22 -0.94 11.37
CA VAL A 512 24.76 -0.95 10.00
C VAL A 512 24.92 0.45 9.42
N ILE A 513 24.00 1.36 9.73
CA ILE A 513 24.03 2.73 9.19
C ILE A 513 24.78 3.73 10.08
N SER A 514 25.03 3.42 11.36
CA SER A 514 25.77 4.31 12.27
C SER A 514 27.28 4.23 12.07
N ASN A 515 27.78 3.13 11.50
CA ASN A 515 29.21 2.81 11.42
C ASN A 515 29.64 2.48 9.98
N ILE A 516 29.47 3.41 9.05
CA ILE A 516 30.00 3.26 7.69
C ILE A 516 31.49 3.63 7.72
N ASP A 517 32.34 2.61 7.82
CA ASP A 517 33.80 2.78 7.94
C ASP A 517 34.47 3.09 6.58
N ALA A 518 35.63 3.75 6.66
CA ALA A 518 36.49 4.11 5.52
C ALA A 518 36.84 2.88 4.66
N VAL A 519 37.12 1.74 5.32
CA VAL A 519 37.46 0.48 4.63
C VAL A 519 36.33 0.06 3.69
N ARG A 520 35.07 0.18 4.13
CA ARG A 520 33.91 -0.19 3.32
C ARG A 520 33.75 0.72 2.10
N ILE A 521 34.01 2.02 2.26
CA ILE A 521 33.95 3.02 1.19
C ILE A 521 35.06 2.75 0.15
N VAL A 522 36.31 2.58 0.59
CA VAL A 522 37.45 2.31 -0.29
C VAL A 522 37.27 0.98 -1.02
N PHE A 523 36.82 -0.06 -0.32
CA PHE A 523 36.57 -1.37 -0.92
C PHE A 523 35.43 -1.33 -1.95
N ALA A 524 34.32 -0.64 -1.65
CA ALA A 524 33.23 -0.47 -2.59
C ALA A 524 33.69 0.23 -3.87
N ALA A 525 34.51 1.28 -3.75
CA ALA A 525 35.09 1.95 -4.89
C ALA A 525 36.04 1.06 -5.70
N ALA A 526 36.92 0.31 -5.04
CA ALA A 526 37.85 -0.61 -5.70
C ALA A 526 37.13 -1.69 -6.53
N LEU A 527 35.92 -2.08 -6.13
CA LEU A 527 35.10 -3.05 -6.85
C LEU A 527 34.07 -2.43 -7.81
N ASN A 528 34.02 -1.10 -7.93
CA ASN A 528 32.93 -0.39 -8.62
C ASN A 528 31.54 -0.85 -8.13
N ALA A 529 31.41 -1.09 -6.83
CA ALA A 529 30.19 -1.57 -6.18
C ALA A 529 29.56 -0.47 -5.32
N SER A 530 28.32 -0.68 -4.92
CA SER A 530 27.69 0.18 -3.91
C SER A 530 28.22 -0.10 -2.51
N VAL A 531 28.23 0.91 -1.65
CA VAL A 531 28.74 0.77 -0.27
C VAL A 531 27.81 -0.11 0.56
N LEU A 532 26.51 0.06 0.36
CA LEU A 532 25.45 -0.69 1.03
C LEU A 532 24.75 -1.58 0.00
N THR A 533 25.29 -2.78 -0.22
CA THR A 533 24.82 -3.71 -1.28
C THR A 533 23.54 -4.47 -0.92
N SER A 534 23.28 -4.67 0.37
CA SER A 534 22.11 -5.38 0.87
C SER A 534 21.60 -4.80 2.18
N MET A 535 20.30 -4.96 2.43
CA MET A 535 19.73 -4.73 3.75
C MET A 535 20.31 -5.77 4.73
N PRO A 536 20.41 -5.44 6.04
CA PRO A 536 21.03 -6.35 7.00
C PRO A 536 20.41 -7.75 6.96
N GLN A 537 21.27 -8.75 6.86
CA GLN A 537 20.82 -10.13 6.90
C GLN A 537 20.39 -10.49 8.32
N ILE A 538 19.20 -11.08 8.41
CA ILE A 538 18.67 -11.67 9.63
C ILE A 538 18.95 -13.17 9.61
N ASP A 539 19.12 -13.77 10.78
CA ASP A 539 19.40 -15.19 10.90
C ASP A 539 18.17 -16.06 10.59
N GLY A 540 18.40 -17.38 10.50
CA GLY A 540 17.34 -18.35 10.28
C GLY A 540 16.30 -18.35 11.41
N THR A 541 16.72 -18.04 12.65
CA THR A 541 15.83 -17.96 13.81
C THR A 541 14.87 -16.79 13.72
N PHE A 542 15.36 -15.60 13.34
CA PHE A 542 14.51 -14.45 13.09
C PHE A 542 13.50 -14.76 11.99
N THR A 543 13.96 -15.36 10.90
CA THR A 543 13.12 -15.74 9.76
C THR A 543 12.04 -16.75 10.17
N SER A 544 12.39 -17.74 10.99
CA SER A 544 11.43 -18.76 11.44
C SER A 544 10.40 -18.17 12.40
N LEU A 545 10.81 -17.35 13.37
CA LEU A 545 9.90 -16.64 14.28
C LEU A 545 8.93 -15.73 13.52
N LEU A 546 9.43 -15.06 12.49
CA LEU A 546 8.64 -14.19 11.65
C LEU A 546 7.62 -14.94 10.80
N PHE A 547 8.05 -16.07 10.20
CA PHE A 547 7.17 -16.96 9.47
C PHE A 547 6.08 -17.53 10.39
N VAL A 548 6.46 -18.05 11.56
CA VAL A 548 5.52 -18.58 12.56
C VAL A 548 4.52 -17.50 12.98
N SER A 549 4.96 -16.26 13.17
CA SER A 549 4.06 -15.16 13.54
C SER A 549 2.99 -14.87 12.47
N HIS A 550 3.27 -15.07 11.19
CA HIS A 550 2.29 -14.84 10.12
C HIS A 550 1.47 -16.10 9.82
N ALA A 551 2.12 -17.26 9.78
CA ALA A 551 1.48 -18.54 9.50
C ALA A 551 0.49 -18.94 10.58
N ALA A 552 0.81 -18.76 11.87
CA ALA A 552 -0.13 -19.05 12.95
C ALA A 552 -1.30 -18.05 13.00
N LEU A 553 -1.09 -16.81 12.55
CA LEU A 553 -2.19 -15.84 12.42
C LEU A 553 -3.17 -16.27 11.33
N LEU A 554 -2.68 -16.68 10.14
CA LEU A 554 -3.52 -17.26 9.10
C LEU A 554 -4.18 -18.58 9.55
N GLY A 555 -3.42 -19.45 10.21
CA GLY A 555 -3.89 -20.73 10.74
C GLY A 555 -5.01 -20.56 11.76
N SER A 556 -4.89 -19.60 12.69
CA SER A 556 -5.94 -19.31 13.69
C SER A 556 -7.25 -18.88 13.03
N LYS A 557 -7.20 -18.04 11.99
CA LYS A 557 -8.40 -17.62 11.25
C LYS A 557 -9.06 -18.76 10.49
N VAL A 558 -8.26 -19.67 9.93
CA VAL A 558 -8.78 -20.87 9.27
C VAL A 558 -9.40 -21.81 10.31
N TYR A 559 -8.74 -22.01 11.45
CA TYR A 559 -9.22 -22.85 12.55
C TYR A 559 -10.54 -22.34 13.16
N ASP A 560 -10.63 -21.03 13.43
CA ASP A 560 -11.85 -20.38 13.94
C ASP A 560 -13.06 -20.59 13.01
N LYS A 561 -12.83 -20.76 11.71
CA LYS A 561 -13.88 -21.11 10.74
C LYS A 561 -14.24 -22.59 10.73
N MET A 562 -13.31 -23.47 11.08
CA MET A 562 -13.50 -24.93 11.04
C MET A 562 -14.11 -25.50 12.32
N VAL A 563 -13.97 -24.84 13.47
CA VAL A 563 -14.55 -25.34 14.72
C VAL A 563 -16.01 -24.88 14.83
N PRO A 564 -17.00 -25.79 14.68
CA PRO A 564 -18.41 -25.43 14.90
C PRO A 564 -18.59 -25.02 16.36
N ALA A 565 -19.27 -23.88 16.58
CA ALA A 565 -19.63 -23.44 17.92
C ALA A 565 -20.42 -24.56 18.60
N LYS A 566 -19.84 -25.18 19.63
CA LYS A 566 -20.51 -26.21 20.43
C LYS A 566 -21.80 -25.59 20.96
N ARG A 567 -22.96 -26.12 20.54
CA ARG A 567 -24.26 -25.72 21.08
C ARG A 567 -24.27 -26.17 22.55
N GLU A 568 -24.07 -25.23 23.46
CA GLU A 568 -24.45 -25.44 24.86
C GLU A 568 -25.99 -25.44 24.89
N GLY A 569 -26.55 -26.58 25.25
CA GLY A 569 -27.99 -26.81 25.33
C GLY A 569 -28.60 -26.29 26.62
#